data_AF-H5XU66-F1
#
_entry.id   AF-H5XU66-F1
#
_cell.length_a   1.000
_cell.length_b   1.000
_cell.length_c   1.000
_cell.angle_alpha   90.00
_cell.angle_beta   90.00
_cell.angle_gamma   90.00
#
_symmetry.space_group_name_H-M   'P 1'
#
loop_
_entity.id
_entity.type
_entity.pdbx_description
1 polymer ?
#
loop_
_entity_poly.entity_id
_entity_poly.type
_entity_poly.pdbx_seq_one_letter_code
_entity_poly.pdbx_strand_id
1 'polypeptide(L)'
;MIIVVMIIFTAGIIVVFNYHRIVETDANLNTLDGISSTPNENNSFADNTSSGGSPAVSERNVAHTTHEYSQDFIPGSKFSLDDPKIGKTRYVYDSTRIDADGDGAADDVLLVGSAAFGNQTRNLAVVVRDGVTGKFASFLLPEDFGVMLPRLTTGSFTAAKKNEILVSVETGGSGGIVLYALMAYENKKVVSVVSQAELNKGLDLKVVCLPGFEMKIIDKNTGVNSSVDFHDGEAAQLYIGMGVYNKAGVFLKDQAYVDDEVMDDVFVSLNPADDDGDGIQELHGKQRISFITHANTVAWAESVWSVKGGRLRLVSEKIEAYKP
;
A
#
# COMPACT_ATOMS: atom_id res chain seq x y z
N MET A 1 -27.53 -24.66 46.27
CA MET A 1 -27.84 -23.22 46.38
C MET A 1 -26.62 -22.47 45.87
N ILE A 2 -26.61 -22.16 44.58
CA ILE A 2 -25.52 -21.44 43.91
C ILE A 2 -26.12 -20.12 43.47
N ILE A 3 -25.57 -19.03 43.99
CA ILE A 3 -25.97 -17.67 43.65
C ILE A 3 -25.31 -17.33 42.31
N VAL A 4 -26.17 -17.05 41.33
CA VAL A 4 -25.84 -16.42 40.05
C VAL A 4 -25.55 -14.95 40.31
N VAL A 5 -24.40 -14.44 39.86
CA VAL A 5 -24.20 -13.01 39.67
C VAL A 5 -24.05 -12.77 38.18
N MET A 6 -25.11 -12.21 37.61
CA MET A 6 -25.24 -11.79 36.23
C MET A 6 -24.71 -10.36 36.11
N ILE A 7 -23.59 -10.17 35.41
CA ILE A 7 -23.12 -8.84 35.03
C ILE A 7 -23.53 -8.64 33.56
N ILE A 8 -24.51 -7.77 33.36
CA ILE A 8 -24.99 -7.33 32.05
C ILE A 8 -24.04 -6.22 31.57
N PHE A 9 -23.38 -6.42 30.44
CA PHE A 9 -22.90 -5.32 29.62
C PHE A 9 -23.60 -5.39 28.25
N THR A 10 -24.22 -4.26 27.91
CA THR A 10 -24.96 -3.97 26.69
C THR A 10 -24.13 -4.26 25.44
N ALA A 11 -24.73 -4.99 24.50
CA ALA A 11 -24.14 -5.38 23.24
C ALA A 11 -23.78 -4.16 22.37
N GLY A 12 -22.47 -3.94 22.19
CA GLY A 12 -21.94 -3.23 21.03
C GLY A 12 -21.77 -4.24 19.90
N ILE A 13 -22.32 -3.92 18.72
CA ILE A 13 -22.17 -4.70 17.50
C ILE A 13 -20.67 -4.73 17.14
N ILE A 14 -20.06 -5.92 17.20
CA ILE A 14 -18.76 -6.17 16.59
C ILE A 14 -19.05 -6.43 15.11
N VAL A 15 -18.71 -5.45 14.25
CA VAL A 15 -18.63 -5.68 12.80
C VAL A 15 -17.30 -6.38 12.54
N VAL A 16 -17.36 -7.70 12.36
CA VAL A 16 -16.24 -8.50 11.86
C VAL A 16 -16.28 -8.41 10.34
N PHE A 17 -15.33 -7.69 9.73
CA PHE A 17 -15.12 -7.77 8.28
C PHE A 17 -14.51 -9.14 7.97
N ASN A 18 -15.32 -10.00 7.35
CA ASN A 18 -14.93 -11.34 6.94
C ASN A 18 -14.55 -11.27 5.46
N TYR A 19 -13.26 -11.11 5.15
CA TYR A 19 -12.77 -11.14 3.77
C TYR A 19 -13.05 -12.53 3.16
N HIS A 20 -14.05 -12.62 2.30
CA HIS A 20 -14.34 -13.83 1.54
C HIS A 20 -13.43 -13.91 0.31
N ARG A 21 -12.56 -14.92 0.32
CA ARG A 21 -12.30 -15.88 -0.76
C ARG A 21 -12.35 -15.33 -2.20
N ILE A 22 -11.17 -15.01 -2.72
CA ILE A 22 -10.92 -14.83 -4.15
C ILE A 22 -11.19 -16.18 -4.85
N VAL A 23 -12.15 -16.18 -5.76
CA VAL A 23 -12.35 -17.27 -6.73
C VAL A 23 -11.60 -16.84 -7.99
N GLU A 24 -10.46 -17.46 -8.26
CA GLU A 24 -9.81 -17.40 -9.56
C GLU A 24 -10.68 -18.17 -10.58
N THR A 25 -10.99 -17.53 -11.70
CA THR A 25 -11.47 -18.23 -12.90
C THR A 25 -10.27 -18.51 -13.80
N ASP A 26 -9.93 -19.79 -13.92
CA ASP A 26 -8.85 -20.34 -14.74
C ASP A 26 -8.97 -19.93 -16.22
N ALA A 27 -7.91 -19.36 -16.77
CA ALA A 27 -7.65 -19.34 -18.21
C ALA A 27 -6.55 -20.35 -18.53
N ASN A 28 -6.96 -21.44 -19.19
CA ASN A 28 -6.16 -22.58 -19.65
C ASN A 28 -4.79 -22.21 -20.24
N LEU A 29 -3.72 -22.80 -19.69
CA LEU A 29 -2.50 -23.10 -20.46
C LEU A 29 -2.42 -24.61 -20.67
N ASN A 30 -2.64 -25.02 -21.92
CA ASN A 30 -2.40 -26.38 -22.37
C ASN A 30 -0.91 -26.72 -22.32
N THR A 31 -0.64 -27.81 -21.63
CA THR A 31 0.59 -28.61 -21.61
C THR A 31 1.07 -28.99 -23.01
N LEU A 32 2.38 -28.88 -23.25
CA LEU A 32 3.09 -29.73 -24.19
C LEU A 32 4.44 -30.14 -23.58
N ASP A 33 4.60 -31.46 -23.54
CA ASP A 33 5.60 -32.22 -22.82
C ASP A 33 7.03 -32.07 -23.37
N GLY A 34 7.99 -32.17 -22.44
CA GLY A 34 9.22 -32.94 -22.56
C GLY A 34 10.30 -32.44 -23.52
N ILE A 35 11.53 -32.27 -23.01
CA ILE A 35 12.68 -33.12 -23.33
C ILE A 35 13.89 -32.75 -22.45
N SER A 36 14.39 -33.80 -21.81
CA SER A 36 15.75 -34.11 -21.32
C SER A 36 16.91 -33.14 -21.57
N SER A 37 17.65 -32.92 -20.49
CA SER A 37 19.04 -32.45 -20.41
C SER A 37 20.07 -33.47 -20.93
N THR A 38 21.10 -33.02 -21.67
CA THR A 38 22.55 -33.24 -21.41
C THR A 38 23.43 -32.55 -22.49
N PRO A 39 24.74 -32.30 -22.19
CA PRO A 39 25.56 -31.25 -22.82
C PRO A 39 26.62 -31.80 -23.79
N ASN A 40 27.11 -30.99 -24.76
CA ASN A 40 28.55 -30.72 -24.97
C ASN A 40 28.88 -29.83 -26.20
N GLU A 41 29.94 -29.03 -26.00
CA GLU A 41 31.08 -28.66 -26.89
C GLU A 41 30.95 -27.94 -28.26
N ASN A 42 31.70 -26.82 -28.32
CA ASN A 42 32.62 -26.35 -29.37
C ASN A 42 32.17 -26.27 -30.85
N ASN A 43 32.04 -25.08 -31.42
CA ASN A 43 33.09 -24.39 -32.20
C ASN A 43 32.56 -23.20 -33.02
N SER A 44 33.47 -22.25 -33.24
CA SER A 44 33.51 -21.11 -34.18
C SER A 44 32.71 -21.20 -35.49
N PHE A 45 32.12 -20.09 -35.95
CA PHE A 45 32.52 -19.31 -37.14
C PHE A 45 31.54 -18.13 -37.38
N ALA A 46 32.08 -17.03 -37.91
CA ALA A 46 31.38 -15.78 -38.24
C ALA A 46 30.47 -15.93 -39.49
N ASP A 47 29.37 -15.16 -39.60
CA ASP A 47 29.28 -13.89 -40.34
C ASP A 47 27.80 -13.39 -40.47
N ASN A 48 27.67 -12.06 -40.47
CA ASN A 48 26.59 -11.13 -40.86
C ASN A 48 25.18 -11.63 -41.32
N THR A 49 24.10 -11.09 -40.71
CA THR A 49 23.27 -9.98 -41.28
C THR A 49 21.90 -9.80 -40.59
N SER A 50 21.67 -8.55 -40.16
CA SER A 50 20.45 -7.72 -40.19
C SER A 50 19.06 -8.18 -39.66
N SER A 51 18.54 -7.27 -38.81
CA SER A 51 17.16 -6.75 -38.73
C SER A 51 16.14 -7.47 -37.83
N GLY A 52 15.62 -6.73 -36.85
CA GLY A 52 14.47 -7.13 -36.02
C GLY A 52 14.60 -6.77 -34.53
N GLY A 53 15.01 -5.54 -34.20
CA GLY A 53 15.08 -5.08 -32.80
C GLY A 53 13.68 -4.96 -32.20
N SER A 54 13.41 -5.78 -31.17
CA SER A 54 12.26 -5.65 -30.28
C SER A 54 12.40 -4.35 -29.46
N PRO A 55 11.36 -3.51 -29.33
CA PRO A 55 11.47 -2.28 -28.57
C PRO A 55 11.62 -2.58 -27.08
N ALA A 56 12.74 -2.08 -26.54
CA ALA A 56 13.02 -2.08 -25.11
C ALA A 56 11.92 -1.36 -24.33
N VAL A 57 11.51 -1.98 -23.22
CA VAL A 57 10.66 -1.37 -22.20
C VAL A 57 11.43 -0.18 -21.63
N SER A 58 10.91 1.03 -21.88
CA SER A 58 11.49 2.27 -21.39
C SER A 58 11.51 2.28 -19.86
N GLU A 59 12.70 2.41 -19.29
CA GLU A 59 12.93 2.71 -17.88
C GLU A 59 12.15 3.97 -17.50
N ARG A 60 11.19 3.83 -16.58
CA ARG A 60 10.57 4.98 -15.92
C ARG A 60 11.64 5.62 -15.04
N ASN A 61 12.06 6.83 -15.40
CA ASN A 61 12.88 7.71 -14.57
C ASN A 61 12.16 7.95 -13.23
N VAL A 62 12.51 7.17 -12.21
CA VAL A 62 12.24 7.50 -10.81
C VAL A 62 13.38 8.40 -10.37
N ALA A 63 13.06 9.56 -9.79
CA ALA A 63 14.06 10.42 -9.18
C ALA A 63 14.82 9.61 -8.11
N HIS A 64 16.08 9.31 -8.39
CA HIS A 64 16.97 8.63 -7.46
C HIS A 64 17.38 9.60 -6.34
N THR A 65 16.61 9.64 -5.25
CA THR A 65 17.23 9.89 -3.95
C THR A 65 18.10 8.67 -3.64
N THR A 66 19.41 8.86 -3.50
CA THR A 66 20.34 7.79 -3.12
C THR A 66 19.98 7.31 -1.71
N HIS A 67 19.14 6.28 -1.64
CA HIS A 67 18.83 5.59 -0.40
C HIS A 67 20.11 4.88 0.07
N GLU A 68 20.79 5.47 1.05
CA GLU A 68 21.99 4.87 1.63
C GLU A 68 21.59 3.79 2.64
N TYR A 69 21.88 2.54 2.27
CA TYR A 69 21.71 1.41 3.15
C TYR A 69 22.65 1.47 4.35
N SER A 70 22.22 0.89 5.47
CA SER A 70 23.15 0.59 6.57
C SER A 70 24.23 -0.37 6.08
N GLN A 71 25.50 -0.01 6.32
CA GLN A 71 26.66 -0.82 5.90
C GLN A 71 26.68 -2.19 6.57
N ASP A 72 26.16 -2.29 7.80
CA ASP A 72 26.11 -3.53 8.58
C ASP A 72 24.92 -4.41 8.18
N PHE A 73 23.88 -3.83 7.54
CA PHE A 73 22.61 -4.49 7.31
C PHE A 73 22.13 -4.30 5.88
N ILE A 74 22.69 -5.10 4.96
CA ILE A 74 22.41 -5.01 3.54
C ILE A 74 21.12 -5.81 3.20
N PRO A 75 20.22 -5.29 2.34
CA PRO A 75 19.08 -6.06 1.84
C PRO A 75 19.46 -7.45 1.30
N GLY A 76 18.63 -8.45 1.62
CA GLY A 76 18.84 -9.86 1.32
C GLY A 76 19.70 -10.61 2.36
N SER A 77 20.44 -9.91 3.22
CA SER A 77 21.22 -10.54 4.29
C SER A 77 20.33 -11.11 5.40
N LYS A 78 20.87 -12.07 6.16
CA LYS A 78 20.19 -12.63 7.33
C LYS A 78 20.40 -11.69 8.53
N PHE A 79 19.31 -11.45 9.26
CA PHE A 79 19.28 -10.73 10.52
C PHE A 79 18.81 -11.67 11.63
N SER A 80 19.52 -11.65 12.76
CA SER A 80 19.15 -12.43 13.93
C SER A 80 19.19 -11.56 15.17
N LEU A 81 18.09 -11.57 15.92
CA LEU A 81 17.96 -10.93 17.22
C LEU A 81 17.33 -11.93 18.18
N ASP A 82 17.87 -12.04 19.39
CA ASP A 82 17.26 -12.84 20.46
C ASP A 82 16.11 -12.05 21.12
N ASP A 83 15.09 -11.75 20.32
CA ASP A 83 13.88 -11.08 20.75
C ASP A 83 12.69 -12.05 20.59
N PRO A 84 12.02 -12.43 21.70
CA PRO A 84 10.93 -13.40 21.66
C PRO A 84 9.72 -12.93 20.84
N LYS A 85 9.57 -11.62 20.57
CA LYS A 85 8.45 -11.08 19.78
C LYS A 85 8.63 -11.30 18.29
N ILE A 86 9.86 -11.19 17.80
CA ILE A 86 10.15 -11.26 16.37
C ILE A 86 10.80 -12.61 15.98
N GLY A 87 11.35 -13.36 16.93
CA GLY A 87 11.98 -14.66 16.64
C GLY A 87 13.36 -14.54 15.99
N LYS A 88 14.03 -15.68 15.82
CA LYS A 88 15.50 -15.74 15.75
C LYS A 88 16.14 -15.47 14.39
N THR A 89 15.51 -15.82 13.27
CA THR A 89 16.12 -15.64 11.94
C THR A 89 15.16 -14.92 11.02
N ARG A 90 15.63 -13.82 10.45
CA ARG A 90 14.90 -12.94 9.55
C ARG A 90 15.80 -12.53 8.40
N TYR A 91 15.24 -11.90 7.39
CA TYR A 91 15.95 -11.31 6.27
C TYR A 91 15.74 -9.80 6.27
N VAL A 92 16.81 -9.06 6.01
CA VAL A 92 16.75 -7.61 5.79
C VAL A 92 16.12 -7.38 4.43
N TYR A 93 15.02 -6.63 4.39
CA TYR A 93 14.39 -6.21 3.15
C TYR A 93 14.84 -4.82 2.74
N ASP A 94 14.98 -3.94 3.72
CA ASP A 94 15.42 -2.57 3.52
C ASP A 94 16.13 -2.08 4.78
N SER A 95 17.01 -1.10 4.65
CA SER A 95 17.72 -0.50 5.78
C SER A 95 18.20 0.91 5.49
N THR A 96 18.31 1.71 6.53
CA THR A 96 18.90 3.04 6.43
C THR A 96 19.62 3.41 7.72
N ARG A 97 20.31 4.56 7.71
CA ARG A 97 21.01 5.08 8.87
C ARG A 97 20.62 6.54 9.12
N ILE A 98 20.01 6.80 10.28
CA ILE A 98 19.48 8.12 10.67
C ILE A 98 19.64 8.32 12.18
N ASP A 99 19.71 9.56 12.65
CA ASP A 99 19.54 9.88 14.08
C ASP A 99 18.04 9.79 14.42
N ALA A 100 17.60 8.62 14.90
CA ALA A 100 16.19 8.26 15.01
C ALA A 100 15.53 8.75 16.32
N ASP A 101 16.32 9.03 17.36
CA ASP A 101 15.82 9.58 18.63
C ASP A 101 16.34 11.00 18.97
N GLY A 102 17.16 11.58 18.10
CA GLY A 102 17.63 12.97 18.19
C GLY A 102 18.81 13.17 19.15
N ASP A 103 19.56 12.11 19.47
CA ASP A 103 20.72 12.17 20.37
C ASP A 103 22.04 12.58 19.66
N GLY A 104 21.98 12.77 18.33
CA GLY A 104 23.09 13.18 17.49
C GLY A 104 23.96 12.03 16.98
N ALA A 105 23.71 10.78 17.42
CA ALA A 105 24.33 9.59 16.85
C ALA A 105 23.41 8.96 15.80
N ALA A 106 24.01 8.43 14.73
CA ALA A 106 23.23 7.76 13.69
C ALA A 106 22.97 6.29 14.07
N ASP A 107 21.70 5.93 14.14
CA ASP A 107 21.14 4.60 14.39
C ASP A 107 20.96 3.80 13.10
N ASP A 108 21.03 2.46 13.19
CA ASP A 108 20.63 1.60 12.08
C ASP A 108 19.13 1.30 12.17
N VAL A 109 18.39 1.58 11.10
CA VAL A 109 16.97 1.25 10.97
C VAL A 109 16.81 0.15 9.93
N LEU A 110 16.10 -0.92 10.27
CA LEU A 110 15.91 -2.08 9.43
C LEU A 110 14.43 -2.42 9.28
N LEU A 111 14.07 -2.86 8.08
CA LEU A 111 12.82 -3.57 7.80
C LEU A 111 13.14 -5.03 7.55
N VAL A 112 12.66 -5.90 8.43
CA VAL A 112 13.01 -7.34 8.42
C VAL A 112 11.78 -8.22 8.39
N GLY A 113 11.88 -9.40 7.78
CA GLY A 113 10.77 -10.39 7.76
C GLY A 113 11.26 -11.83 7.77
N SER A 114 10.34 -12.78 7.92
CA SER A 114 10.67 -14.20 8.06
C SER A 114 10.93 -14.90 6.72
N ALA A 115 10.33 -14.41 5.63
CA ALA A 115 10.53 -14.96 4.30
C ALA A 115 11.85 -14.45 3.69
N ALA A 116 12.53 -15.31 2.93
CA ALA A 116 13.68 -14.92 2.14
C ALA A 116 13.28 -13.98 1.00
N PHE A 117 14.23 -13.15 0.54
CA PHE A 117 14.00 -12.21 -0.55
C PHE A 117 13.53 -12.91 -1.83
N GLY A 118 12.59 -12.31 -2.56
CA GLY A 118 11.94 -12.90 -3.74
C GLY A 118 10.71 -13.77 -3.43
N ASN A 119 10.48 -14.14 -2.17
CA ASN A 119 9.23 -14.76 -1.73
C ASN A 119 8.25 -13.70 -1.22
N GLN A 120 6.97 -14.08 -1.09
CA GLN A 120 5.98 -13.25 -0.42
C GLN A 120 6.43 -12.91 1.00
N THR A 121 6.35 -11.64 1.37
CA THR A 121 6.74 -11.14 2.68
C THR A 121 5.81 -11.63 3.76
N ARG A 122 6.38 -11.93 4.92
CA ARG A 122 5.65 -12.40 6.11
C ARG A 122 6.30 -11.92 7.39
N ASN A 123 5.47 -11.72 8.41
CA ASN A 123 5.87 -11.35 9.76
C ASN A 123 6.83 -10.16 9.79
N LEU A 124 6.52 -9.07 9.09
CA LEU A 124 7.43 -7.93 8.97
C LEU A 124 7.63 -7.23 10.34
N ALA A 125 8.81 -6.68 10.56
CA ALA A 125 9.13 -5.90 11.75
C ALA A 125 10.06 -4.73 11.40
N VAL A 126 9.87 -3.61 12.08
CA VAL A 126 10.82 -2.51 12.11
C VAL A 126 11.76 -2.73 13.29
N VAL A 127 13.06 -2.66 13.04
CA VAL A 127 14.10 -2.82 14.06
C VAL A 127 14.99 -1.60 14.03
N VAL A 128 15.36 -1.11 15.21
CA VAL A 128 16.34 -0.02 15.37
C VAL A 128 17.48 -0.52 16.23
N ARG A 129 18.71 -0.35 15.78
CA ARG A 129 19.94 -0.49 16.57
C ARG A 129 20.43 0.89 16.94
N ASP A 130 20.39 1.16 18.23
CA ASP A 130 20.83 2.41 18.83
C ASP A 130 22.34 2.64 18.60
N GLY A 131 22.71 3.78 18.02
CA GLY A 131 24.07 4.12 17.63
C GLY A 131 25.01 4.39 18.81
N VAL A 132 24.47 4.78 19.97
CA VAL A 132 25.26 5.06 21.18
C VAL A 132 25.50 3.80 22.01
N THR A 133 24.46 3.00 22.20
CA THR A 133 24.43 1.86 23.13
C THR A 133 24.57 0.51 22.42
N GLY A 134 24.37 0.47 21.11
CA GLY A 134 24.36 -0.75 20.30
C GLY A 134 23.18 -1.69 20.57
N LYS A 135 22.20 -1.27 21.40
CA LYS A 135 21.04 -2.08 21.76
C LYS A 135 19.98 -2.05 20.67
N PHE A 136 19.24 -3.15 20.55
CA PHE A 136 18.15 -3.26 19.59
C PHE A 136 16.80 -3.02 20.24
N ALA A 137 15.90 -2.39 19.49
CA ALA A 137 14.47 -2.36 19.76
C ALA A 137 13.70 -2.79 18.50
N SER A 138 12.52 -3.38 18.68
CA SER A 138 11.73 -3.88 17.56
C SER A 138 10.24 -3.57 17.73
N PHE A 139 9.55 -3.49 16.60
CA PHE A 139 8.09 -3.48 16.50
C PHE A 139 7.65 -4.45 15.42
N LEU A 140 6.86 -5.46 15.79
CA LEU A 140 6.26 -6.42 14.86
C LEU A 140 5.02 -5.78 14.22
N LEU A 141 5.00 -5.69 12.89
CA LEU A 141 3.84 -5.26 12.13
C LEU A 141 2.75 -6.36 12.14
N PRO A 142 1.48 -6.02 11.83
CA PRO A 142 0.43 -7.01 11.67
C PRO A 142 0.84 -8.16 10.73
N GLU A 143 0.31 -9.37 10.96
CA GLU A 143 0.71 -10.57 10.19
C GLU A 143 0.38 -10.44 8.70
N ASP A 144 -0.73 -9.76 8.38
CA ASP A 144 -1.28 -9.51 7.05
C ASP A 144 -0.80 -8.19 6.41
N PHE A 145 0.31 -7.64 6.90
CA PHE A 145 0.84 -6.35 6.47
C PHE A 145 1.57 -6.41 5.11
N GLY A 146 0.81 -6.68 4.04
CA GLY A 146 1.30 -6.72 2.67
C GLY A 146 2.14 -7.97 2.35
N VAL A 147 2.45 -8.16 1.07
CA VAL A 147 3.06 -9.40 0.56
C VAL A 147 4.30 -9.17 -0.31
N MET A 148 4.58 -7.95 -0.77
CA MET A 148 5.74 -7.68 -1.61
C MET A 148 6.26 -6.26 -1.45
N LEU A 149 7.50 -6.08 -1.92
CA LEU A 149 8.19 -4.79 -2.01
C LEU A 149 8.13 -3.93 -0.73
N PRO A 150 8.46 -4.49 0.46
CA PRO A 150 8.57 -3.71 1.68
C PRO A 150 9.71 -2.69 1.57
N ARG A 151 9.44 -1.43 1.95
CA ARG A 151 10.40 -0.32 1.86
C ARG A 151 10.37 0.57 3.10
N LEU A 152 11.49 1.26 3.33
CA LEU A 152 11.65 2.33 4.31
C LEU A 152 11.78 3.68 3.63
N THR A 153 11.11 4.69 4.19
CA THR A 153 11.34 6.10 3.93
C THR A 153 11.43 6.81 5.27
N THR A 154 12.28 7.83 5.37
CA THR A 154 12.46 8.61 6.61
C THR A 154 12.10 10.05 6.36
N GLY A 155 11.59 10.71 7.40
CA GLY A 155 11.10 12.07 7.30
C GLY A 155 10.65 12.64 8.64
N SER A 156 10.44 13.94 8.69
CA SER A 156 9.85 14.61 9.85
C SER A 156 8.36 14.76 9.62
N PHE A 157 7.53 14.00 10.32
CA PHE A 157 6.08 13.97 10.11
C PHE A 157 5.30 14.62 11.24
N THR A 158 5.80 14.58 12.48
CA THR A 158 5.11 15.17 13.64
C THR A 158 5.75 16.45 14.16
N ALA A 159 7.03 16.66 13.90
CA ALA A 159 7.76 17.86 14.32
C ALA A 159 9.02 18.04 13.47
N ALA A 160 9.40 19.29 13.19
CA ALA A 160 10.59 19.59 12.42
C ALA A 160 11.85 18.99 13.06
N LYS A 161 12.72 18.40 12.23
CA LYS A 161 13.98 17.73 12.63
C LYS A 161 13.81 16.50 13.53
N LYS A 162 12.59 15.99 13.70
CA LYS A 162 12.36 14.70 14.33
C LYS A 162 12.34 13.64 13.23
N ASN A 163 13.27 12.71 13.21
CA ASN A 163 13.30 11.68 12.17
C ASN A 163 12.38 10.53 12.56
N GLU A 164 11.43 10.23 11.69
CA GLU A 164 10.44 9.17 11.84
C GLU A 164 10.49 8.26 10.61
N ILE A 165 9.93 7.06 10.75
CA ILE A 165 10.12 5.95 9.83
C ILE A 165 8.77 5.59 9.20
N LEU A 166 8.62 5.86 7.91
CA LEU A 166 7.49 5.43 7.11
C LEU A 166 7.83 4.10 6.41
N VAL A 167 7.08 3.06 6.73
CA VAL A 167 7.13 1.76 6.05
C VAL A 167 6.03 1.72 5.00
N SER A 168 6.32 1.19 3.82
CA SER A 168 5.32 0.85 2.80
C SER A 168 5.45 -0.61 2.36
N VAL A 169 4.34 -1.32 2.20
CA VAL A 169 4.32 -2.72 1.70
C VAL A 169 3.15 -2.90 0.74
N GLU A 170 3.43 -3.44 -0.45
CA GLU A 170 2.41 -3.66 -1.48
C GLU A 170 1.64 -4.96 -1.22
N THR A 171 0.33 -4.96 -1.50
CA THR A 171 -0.54 -6.14 -1.32
C THR A 171 -0.55 -7.09 -2.53
N GLY A 172 0.04 -6.69 -3.66
CA GLY A 172 0.20 -7.54 -4.85
C GLY A 172 -1.04 -7.77 -5.72
N GLY A 173 -2.20 -7.25 -5.35
CA GLY A 173 -3.44 -7.37 -6.14
C GLY A 173 -3.56 -6.33 -7.26
N SER A 174 -4.53 -6.51 -8.16
CA SER A 174 -4.87 -5.54 -9.23
C SER A 174 -5.24 -4.16 -8.69
N GLY A 175 -5.68 -4.10 -7.43
CA GLY A 175 -5.90 -2.90 -6.63
C GLY A 175 -4.68 -1.98 -6.54
N GLY A 176 -3.47 -2.52 -6.65
CA GLY A 176 -2.24 -1.75 -6.43
C GLY A 176 -2.17 -1.13 -5.04
N ILE A 177 -2.86 -1.74 -4.06
CA ILE A 177 -2.98 -1.21 -2.70
C ILE A 177 -1.63 -1.31 -2.01
N VAL A 178 -1.25 -0.24 -1.33
CA VAL A 178 -0.04 -0.14 -0.50
C VAL A 178 -0.45 0.13 0.94
N LEU A 179 0.10 -0.67 1.87
CA LEU A 179 -0.12 -0.51 3.30
C LEU A 179 1.05 0.24 3.93
N TYR A 180 0.74 1.14 4.87
CA TYR A 180 1.67 2.07 5.48
C TYR A 180 1.72 1.94 7.01
N ALA A 181 2.92 2.06 7.57
CA ALA A 181 3.12 2.16 9.02
C ALA A 181 4.07 3.31 9.31
N LEU A 182 3.64 4.26 10.14
CA LEU A 182 4.47 5.38 10.57
C LEU A 182 4.95 5.13 11.99
N MET A 183 6.26 5.04 12.15
CA MET A 183 6.93 4.61 13.37
C MET A 183 7.92 5.67 13.87
N ALA A 184 8.17 5.70 15.17
CA ALA A 184 9.19 6.52 15.79
C ALA A 184 10.06 5.67 16.72
N TYR A 185 11.33 6.07 16.90
CA TYR A 185 12.20 5.52 17.92
C TYR A 185 12.26 6.48 19.10
N GLU A 186 11.56 6.16 20.19
CA GLU A 186 11.44 7.03 21.35
C GLU A 186 11.58 6.23 22.63
N ASN A 187 12.26 6.80 23.62
CA ASN A 187 12.49 6.13 24.91
C ASN A 187 13.05 4.71 24.75
N LYS A 188 13.97 4.56 23.78
CA LYS A 188 14.63 3.31 23.41
C LYS A 188 13.65 2.19 22.99
N LYS A 189 12.50 2.57 22.42
CA LYS A 189 11.48 1.66 21.86
C LYS A 189 11.04 2.14 20.49
N VAL A 190 10.72 1.19 19.62
CA VAL A 190 10.01 1.47 18.36
C VAL A 190 8.52 1.49 18.66
N VAL A 191 7.84 2.57 18.30
CA VAL A 191 6.40 2.78 18.57
C VAL A 191 5.68 3.30 17.32
N SER A 192 4.41 2.93 17.16
CA SER A 192 3.56 3.53 16.12
C SER A 192 3.25 4.98 16.47
N VAL A 193 3.46 5.89 15.52
CA VAL A 193 3.06 7.31 15.63
C VAL A 193 1.56 7.44 15.43
N VAL A 194 1.03 6.75 14.42
CA VAL A 194 -0.41 6.62 14.12
C VAL A 194 -0.73 5.13 14.05
N SER A 195 -1.92 4.73 14.49
CA SER A 195 -2.33 3.34 14.34
C SER A 195 -2.37 2.94 12.86
N GLN A 196 -1.95 1.72 12.53
CA GLN A 196 -1.95 1.23 11.14
C GLN A 196 -3.35 1.28 10.52
N ALA A 197 -4.40 1.02 11.32
CA ALA A 197 -5.79 1.11 10.84
C ALA A 197 -6.20 2.54 10.47
N GLU A 198 -5.76 3.55 11.23
CA GLU A 198 -6.05 4.96 10.93
C GLU A 198 -5.21 5.47 9.75
N LEU A 199 -3.92 5.10 9.70
CA LEU A 199 -3.01 5.51 8.64
C LEU A 199 -3.42 4.96 7.27
N ASN A 200 -4.08 3.80 7.23
CA ASN A 200 -4.56 3.15 6.00
C ASN A 200 -6.09 3.22 5.87
N LYS A 201 -6.70 4.34 6.27
CA LYS A 201 -8.14 4.52 6.12
C LYS A 201 -8.54 5.22 4.82
N GLY A 202 -7.72 6.16 4.33
CA GLY A 202 -8.08 7.02 3.20
C GLY A 202 -9.28 7.94 3.50
N LEU A 203 -9.81 8.57 2.45
CA LEU A 203 -11.09 9.28 2.45
C LEU A 203 -12.27 8.28 2.52
N ASP A 204 -13.35 8.65 3.19
CA ASP A 204 -14.58 7.84 3.32
C ASP A 204 -15.52 8.19 2.17
N LEU A 205 -15.36 7.50 1.03
CA LEU A 205 -16.06 7.85 -0.20
C LEU A 205 -17.43 7.18 -0.29
N LYS A 206 -18.39 7.90 -0.86
CA LYS A 206 -19.68 7.39 -1.31
C LYS A 206 -19.80 7.60 -2.81
N VAL A 207 -20.17 6.55 -3.53
CA VAL A 207 -20.39 6.59 -4.97
C VAL A 207 -21.87 6.38 -5.28
N VAL A 208 -22.43 7.17 -6.18
CA VAL A 208 -23.85 7.10 -6.57
C VAL A 208 -23.93 7.15 -8.09
N CYS A 209 -24.56 6.13 -8.68
CA CYS A 209 -24.92 6.14 -10.10
C CYS A 209 -26.21 6.94 -10.32
N LEU A 210 -26.22 7.80 -11.34
CA LEU A 210 -27.31 8.72 -11.68
C LEU A 210 -27.76 8.48 -13.12
N PRO A 211 -29.04 8.73 -13.45
CA PRO A 211 -29.50 8.68 -14.84
C PRO A 211 -28.66 9.55 -15.77
N GLY A 212 -28.54 9.14 -17.03
CA GLY A 212 -27.76 9.86 -18.04
C GLY A 212 -26.31 9.40 -18.15
N PHE A 213 -25.96 8.23 -17.60
CA PHE A 213 -24.57 7.74 -17.53
C PHE A 213 -23.67 8.64 -16.69
N GLU A 214 -24.20 9.16 -15.59
CA GLU A 214 -23.45 9.99 -14.66
C GLU A 214 -23.20 9.22 -13.37
N MET A 215 -22.05 9.45 -12.74
CA MET A 215 -21.72 8.95 -11.42
C MET A 215 -21.23 10.09 -10.55
N LYS A 216 -21.70 10.16 -9.31
CA LYS A 216 -21.27 11.13 -8.32
C LYS A 216 -20.45 10.44 -7.23
N ILE A 217 -19.25 10.96 -6.95
CA ILE A 217 -18.38 10.50 -5.88
C ILE A 217 -18.31 11.62 -4.83
N ILE A 218 -18.44 11.28 -3.55
CA ILE A 218 -18.59 12.22 -2.44
C ILE A 218 -17.73 11.74 -1.27
N ASP A 219 -16.84 12.57 -0.72
CA ASP A 219 -16.30 12.31 0.63
C ASP A 219 -17.40 12.60 1.66
N LYS A 220 -17.75 11.58 2.44
CA LYS A 220 -18.78 11.66 3.48
C LYS A 220 -18.39 12.58 4.64
N ASN A 221 -17.10 12.83 4.85
CA ASN A 221 -16.63 13.66 5.95
C ASN A 221 -16.70 15.16 5.64
N THR A 222 -16.42 15.55 4.39
CA THR A 222 -16.29 16.95 3.99
C THR A 222 -17.39 17.42 3.04
N GLY A 223 -18.02 16.50 2.31
CA GLY A 223 -18.97 16.79 1.24
C GLY A 223 -18.32 17.19 -0.09
N VAL A 224 -16.99 17.22 -0.19
CA VAL A 224 -16.29 17.38 -1.48
C VAL A 224 -16.75 16.28 -2.42
N ASN A 225 -17.04 16.65 -3.66
CA ASN A 225 -17.60 15.73 -4.63
C ASN A 225 -17.14 16.03 -6.05
N SER A 226 -17.21 15.00 -6.89
CA SER A 226 -17.00 15.09 -8.33
C SER A 226 -18.07 14.27 -9.04
N SER A 227 -18.43 14.70 -10.25
CA SER A 227 -19.23 13.92 -11.19
C SER A 227 -18.34 13.35 -12.28
N VAL A 228 -18.61 12.12 -12.68
CA VAL A 228 -18.02 11.42 -13.82
C VAL A 228 -19.13 11.22 -14.84
N ASP A 229 -18.88 11.65 -16.07
CA ASP A 229 -19.80 11.49 -17.19
C ASP A 229 -19.22 10.44 -18.15
N PHE A 230 -20.00 9.38 -18.38
CA PHE A 230 -19.62 8.27 -19.26
C PHE A 230 -20.34 8.32 -20.62
N HIS A 231 -21.21 9.31 -20.87
CA HIS A 231 -22.15 9.31 -22.00
C HIS A 231 -21.48 9.08 -23.36
N ASP A 232 -20.36 9.77 -23.59
CA ASP A 232 -19.65 9.76 -24.88
C ASP A 232 -18.53 8.71 -24.98
N GLY A 233 -18.33 7.89 -23.94
CA GLY A 233 -17.20 6.96 -23.85
C GLY A 233 -17.56 5.49 -24.09
N GLU A 234 -16.53 4.66 -24.31
CA GLU A 234 -16.68 3.19 -24.33
C GLU A 234 -17.27 2.65 -23.02
N ALA A 235 -17.08 3.38 -21.92
CA ALA A 235 -17.68 3.09 -20.61
C ALA A 235 -19.21 3.00 -20.65
N ALA A 236 -19.91 3.83 -21.43
CA ALA A 236 -21.37 3.72 -21.56
C ALA A 236 -21.77 2.35 -22.15
N GLN A 237 -21.05 1.85 -23.16
CA GLN A 237 -21.34 0.54 -23.74
C GLN A 237 -21.04 -0.60 -22.76
N LEU A 238 -19.94 -0.50 -22.01
CA LEU A 238 -19.63 -1.43 -20.93
C LEU A 238 -20.78 -1.49 -19.92
N TYR A 239 -21.23 -0.35 -19.42
CA TYR A 239 -22.27 -0.30 -18.38
C TYR A 239 -23.67 -0.70 -18.89
N ILE A 240 -23.97 -0.49 -20.18
CA ILE A 240 -25.16 -1.09 -20.82
C ILE A 240 -25.02 -2.61 -20.87
N GLY A 241 -23.86 -3.11 -21.31
CA GLY A 241 -23.59 -4.55 -21.41
C GLY A 241 -23.66 -5.28 -20.07
N MET A 242 -23.21 -4.62 -19.00
CA MET A 242 -23.29 -5.12 -17.61
C MET A 242 -24.68 -4.92 -16.97
N GLY A 243 -25.62 -4.28 -17.68
CA GLY A 243 -26.98 -4.03 -17.20
C GLY A 243 -27.08 -3.01 -16.07
N VAL A 244 -26.08 -2.14 -15.91
CA VAL A 244 -26.11 -1.02 -14.96
C VAL A 244 -27.05 0.08 -15.45
N TYR A 245 -27.01 0.36 -16.76
CA TYR A 245 -27.90 1.31 -17.43
C TYR A 245 -28.62 0.64 -18.61
N ASN A 246 -29.79 1.16 -18.99
CA ASN A 246 -30.35 0.88 -20.32
C ASN A 246 -29.77 1.85 -21.37
N LYS A 247 -30.10 1.61 -22.66
CA LYS A 247 -29.66 2.47 -23.77
C LYS A 247 -30.14 3.93 -23.68
N ALA A 248 -31.17 4.21 -22.88
CA ALA A 248 -31.65 5.57 -22.63
C ALA A 248 -30.96 6.24 -21.43
N GLY A 249 -29.96 5.58 -20.83
CA GLY A 249 -29.24 6.09 -19.66
C GLY A 249 -30.00 5.97 -18.34
N VAL A 250 -31.10 5.20 -18.28
CA VAL A 250 -31.79 4.94 -17.01
C VAL A 250 -30.96 3.95 -16.20
N PHE A 251 -30.63 4.32 -14.96
CA PHE A 251 -29.98 3.44 -14.00
C PHE A 251 -30.93 2.30 -13.59
N LEU A 252 -30.49 1.06 -13.71
CA LEU A 252 -31.32 -0.15 -13.54
C LEU A 252 -31.05 -0.90 -12.24
N LYS A 253 -30.00 -0.52 -11.51
CA LYS A 253 -29.60 -1.16 -10.25
C LYS A 253 -30.05 -0.31 -9.07
N ASP A 254 -29.74 -0.76 -7.86
CA ASP A 254 -29.91 0.02 -6.64
C ASP A 254 -28.55 0.44 -6.07
N GLN A 255 -28.58 1.19 -4.96
CA GLN A 255 -27.37 1.65 -4.31
C GLN A 255 -26.54 0.50 -3.71
N ALA A 256 -27.18 -0.58 -3.24
CA ALA A 256 -26.46 -1.71 -2.66
C ALA A 256 -25.58 -2.40 -3.70
N TYR A 257 -26.07 -2.55 -4.93
CA TYR A 257 -25.25 -3.02 -6.05
C TYR A 257 -24.03 -2.12 -6.29
N VAL A 258 -24.18 -0.80 -6.20
CA VAL A 258 -23.05 0.13 -6.39
C VAL A 258 -22.04 -0.05 -5.26
N ASP A 259 -22.50 -0.15 -4.02
CA ASP A 259 -21.64 -0.33 -2.85
C ASP A 259 -20.84 -1.66 -2.92
N ASP A 260 -21.42 -2.71 -3.52
CA ASP A 260 -20.75 -4.00 -3.71
C ASP A 260 -19.74 -4.02 -4.88
N GLU A 261 -19.92 -3.18 -5.89
CA GLU A 261 -19.17 -3.21 -7.16
C GLU A 261 -18.15 -2.07 -7.30
N VAL A 262 -18.27 -1.03 -6.46
CA VAL A 262 -17.28 0.03 -6.36
C VAL A 262 -16.07 -0.47 -5.58
N MET A 263 -14.90 -0.21 -6.15
CA MET A 263 -13.61 -0.49 -5.54
C MET A 263 -12.94 0.85 -5.26
N ASP A 264 -13.08 1.34 -4.03
CA ASP A 264 -12.46 2.56 -3.52
C ASP A 264 -11.18 2.22 -2.73
N ASP A 265 -10.20 1.68 -3.46
CA ASP A 265 -8.91 1.23 -2.95
C ASP A 265 -8.29 2.29 -2.00
N VAL A 266 -7.90 1.89 -0.78
CA VAL A 266 -7.43 2.79 0.30
C VAL A 266 -6.32 3.75 -0.11
N PHE A 267 -5.17 3.24 -0.55
CA PHE A 267 -4.07 4.05 -1.05
C PHE A 267 -3.33 3.22 -2.07
N VAL A 268 -3.14 3.79 -3.26
CA VAL A 268 -2.14 3.29 -4.21
C VAL A 268 -0.78 3.96 -3.99
N SER A 269 -0.77 5.11 -3.30
CA SER A 269 0.44 5.77 -2.82
C SER A 269 0.11 6.70 -1.65
N LEU A 270 1.05 6.84 -0.72
CA LEU A 270 1.06 7.82 0.36
C LEU A 270 2.48 8.40 0.44
N ASN A 271 2.72 9.51 -0.27
CA ASN A 271 4.05 10.05 -0.48
C ASN A 271 4.33 11.23 0.46
N PRO A 272 5.50 11.27 1.12
CA PRO A 272 5.88 12.41 1.94
C PRO A 272 6.29 13.62 1.08
N ALA A 273 5.87 14.83 1.46
CA ALA A 273 6.39 16.08 0.93
C ALA A 273 6.25 17.21 1.96
N ASP A 274 7.21 18.13 2.01
CA ASP A 274 7.15 19.36 2.83
C ASP A 274 6.58 20.47 1.94
N ASP A 275 5.25 20.67 2.02
CA ASP A 275 4.53 21.54 1.09
C ASP A 275 4.74 23.04 1.38
N ASP A 276 4.92 23.40 2.66
CA ASP A 276 5.02 24.79 3.10
C ASP A 276 6.43 25.21 3.53
N GLY A 277 7.40 24.29 3.52
CA GLY A 277 8.79 24.53 3.83
C GLY A 277 9.06 24.70 5.33
N ASP A 278 8.16 24.25 6.21
CA ASP A 278 8.33 24.33 7.66
C ASP A 278 9.23 23.23 8.24
N GLY A 279 9.67 22.28 7.41
CA GLY A 279 10.49 21.13 7.78
C GLY A 279 9.70 19.96 8.36
N ILE A 280 8.37 19.99 8.27
CA ILE A 280 7.44 18.89 8.52
C ILE A 280 6.87 18.45 7.17
N GLN A 281 6.78 17.15 6.96
CA GLN A 281 6.27 16.54 5.75
C GLN A 281 4.82 16.13 5.94
N GLU A 282 3.97 16.62 5.06
CA GLU A 282 2.64 16.09 4.80
C GLU A 282 2.70 14.76 4.05
N LEU A 283 1.62 14.00 4.16
CA LEU A 283 1.41 12.73 3.47
C LEU A 283 0.39 12.91 2.34
N HIS A 284 0.85 12.78 1.10
CA HIS A 284 0.05 12.89 -0.11
C HIS A 284 -0.50 11.53 -0.49
N GLY A 285 -1.77 11.30 -0.14
CA GLY A 285 -2.50 10.08 -0.42
C GLY A 285 -3.17 10.12 -1.79
N LYS A 286 -3.08 9.01 -2.53
CA LYS A 286 -3.81 8.80 -3.78
C LYS A 286 -4.65 7.53 -3.70
N GLN A 287 -5.95 7.69 -3.93
CA GLN A 287 -6.98 6.66 -3.94
C GLN A 287 -7.48 6.45 -5.35
N ARG A 288 -7.59 5.19 -5.75
CA ARG A 288 -8.22 4.84 -7.01
C ARG A 288 -9.66 4.44 -6.76
N ILE A 289 -10.57 5.03 -7.51
CA ILE A 289 -11.97 4.62 -7.52
C ILE A 289 -12.19 3.91 -8.84
N SER A 290 -12.50 2.62 -8.76
CA SER A 290 -12.86 1.79 -9.90
C SER A 290 -14.29 1.28 -9.73
N PHE A 291 -14.95 0.95 -10.83
CA PHE A 291 -16.31 0.42 -10.82
C PHE A 291 -16.39 -0.85 -11.64
N ILE A 292 -17.04 -1.89 -11.11
CA ILE A 292 -17.17 -3.24 -11.70
C ILE A 292 -15.85 -4.04 -11.68
N THR A 293 -14.71 -3.41 -11.95
CA THR A 293 -13.40 -4.05 -11.93
C THR A 293 -12.28 -3.03 -11.71
N HIS A 294 -11.18 -3.43 -11.06
CA HIS A 294 -10.01 -2.57 -10.85
C HIS A 294 -9.42 -1.99 -12.14
N ALA A 295 -9.63 -2.65 -13.29
CA ALA A 295 -9.20 -2.15 -14.59
C ALA A 295 -10.04 -0.98 -15.12
N ASN A 296 -11.25 -0.76 -14.59
CA ASN A 296 -12.13 0.32 -14.96
C ASN A 296 -12.13 1.42 -13.90
N THR A 297 -11.05 2.19 -13.89
CA THR A 297 -10.94 3.41 -13.08
C THR A 297 -11.95 4.45 -13.56
N VAL A 298 -12.70 5.02 -12.64
CA VAL A 298 -13.70 6.08 -12.90
C VAL A 298 -13.28 7.42 -12.30
N ALA A 299 -12.46 7.41 -11.25
CA ALA A 299 -11.93 8.61 -10.64
C ALA A 299 -10.66 8.35 -9.83
N TRP A 300 -9.96 9.44 -9.53
CA TRP A 300 -8.89 9.50 -8.56
C TRP A 300 -9.29 10.45 -7.44
N ALA A 301 -9.06 10.05 -6.20
CA ALA A 301 -9.12 10.97 -5.06
C ALA A 301 -7.71 11.19 -4.53
N GLU A 302 -7.31 12.45 -4.45
CA GLU A 302 -6.03 12.90 -3.94
C GLU A 302 -6.28 13.64 -2.63
N SER A 303 -5.44 13.38 -1.63
CA SER A 303 -5.58 13.92 -0.28
C SER A 303 -4.22 14.28 0.29
N VAL A 304 -4.17 15.32 1.10
CA VAL A 304 -2.97 15.75 1.82
C VAL A 304 -3.28 15.67 3.31
N TRP A 305 -2.45 14.96 4.07
CA TRP A 305 -2.65 14.72 5.48
C TRP A 305 -1.46 15.21 6.29
N SER A 306 -1.72 15.95 7.37
CA SER A 306 -0.72 16.24 8.40
C SER A 306 -0.86 15.26 9.57
N VAL A 307 0.24 14.98 10.27
CA VAL A 307 0.24 14.09 11.44
C VAL A 307 0.31 14.91 12.72
N LYS A 308 -0.79 14.97 13.49
CA LYS A 308 -0.86 15.78 14.72
C LYS A 308 -1.55 15.03 15.85
N GLY A 309 -0.86 14.91 16.99
CA GLY A 309 -1.40 14.27 18.19
C GLY A 309 -1.69 12.77 18.00
N GLY A 310 -0.85 12.08 17.23
CA GLY A 310 -0.98 10.66 16.92
C GLY A 310 -2.13 10.31 15.98
N ARG A 311 -2.59 11.29 15.18
CA ARG A 311 -3.71 11.16 14.25
C ARG A 311 -3.44 11.84 12.92
N LEU A 312 -4.10 11.37 11.88
CA LEU A 312 -4.14 12.07 10.60
C LEU A 312 -5.13 13.23 10.65
N ARG A 313 -4.77 14.34 10.01
CA ARG A 313 -5.61 15.52 9.82
C ARG A 313 -5.61 15.89 8.35
N LEU A 314 -6.78 15.79 7.73
CA LEU A 314 -6.97 16.19 6.33
C LEU A 314 -6.67 17.68 6.21
N VAL A 315 -5.72 18.02 5.33
CA VAL A 315 -5.30 19.39 5.00
C VAL A 315 -6.07 19.86 3.77
N SER A 316 -6.06 19.03 2.72
CA SER A 316 -6.80 19.28 1.49
C SER A 316 -7.13 17.97 0.80
N GLU A 317 -8.11 18.02 -0.09
CA GLU A 317 -8.47 16.91 -0.95
C GLU A 317 -8.92 17.41 -2.31
N LYS A 318 -8.94 16.48 -3.27
CA LYS A 318 -9.46 16.67 -4.60
C LYS A 318 -9.97 15.35 -5.12
N ILE A 319 -11.15 15.35 -5.75
CA ILE A 319 -11.68 14.19 -6.46
C ILE A 319 -11.76 14.57 -7.94
N GLU A 320 -11.12 13.79 -8.79
CA GLU A 320 -11.08 14.02 -10.23
C GLU A 320 -11.65 12.84 -10.99
N ALA A 321 -12.62 13.11 -11.86
CA ALA A 321 -13.10 12.14 -12.83
C ALA A 321 -11.95 11.66 -13.73
N TYR A 322 -11.81 10.35 -13.87
CA TYR A 322 -10.89 9.76 -14.82
C TYR A 322 -11.60 9.63 -16.17
N LYS A 323 -11.08 10.31 -17.18
CA LYS A 323 -11.51 10.15 -18.57
C LYS A 323 -10.54 9.18 -19.24
N PRO A 324 -10.90 7.90 -19.39
CA PRO A 324 -10.09 6.95 -20.16
C PRO A 324 -9.97 7.38 -21.63
#